data_AF-I4F1Y8-F1
#
_entry.id   AF-I4F1Y8-F1
#
_cell.length_a   1.000
_cell.length_b   1.000
_cell.length_c   1.000
_cell.angle_alpha   90.00
_cell.angle_beta   90.00
_cell.angle_gamma   90.00
#
_symmetry.space_group_name_H-M   'P 1'
#
loop_
_entity.id
_entity.type
_entity.pdbx_description
1 polymer ?
#
loop_
_entity_poly.entity_id
_entity_poly.type
_entity_poly.pdbx_seq_one_letter_code
_entity_poly.pdbx_strand_id
1 'polypeptide(L)'
;MSRPTPALDGPAVAARAQLPEDDRADFDRLAHAVLSAPGATRQPALGAVLRSQLPGTAGVRWLHGEGLSPMSRASALTAEHWVSLFTAWRAHEQAPRSAGRSGGHGPRADSRHGHAPGAQAAPRWF
;
A
#
# COMPACT_ATOMS: atom_id res chain seq x y z
N MET A 1 -27.90 -11.43 7.67
CA MET A 1 -28.09 -9.96 7.54
C MET A 1 -27.25 -9.49 6.37
N SER A 2 -27.88 -9.20 5.23
CA SER A 2 -27.21 -8.67 4.03
C SER A 2 -26.74 -7.25 4.33
N ARG A 3 -25.42 -7.05 4.47
CA ARG A 3 -24.89 -5.69 4.49
C ARG A 3 -25.13 -5.10 3.09
N PRO A 4 -25.70 -3.89 2.97
CA PRO A 4 -25.77 -3.22 1.68
C PRO A 4 -24.33 -3.05 1.20
N THR A 5 -23.97 -3.75 0.13
CA THR A 5 -22.75 -3.44 -0.61
C THR A 5 -22.93 -1.99 -1.07
N PRO A 6 -22.09 -1.04 -0.63
CA PRO A 6 -22.18 0.32 -1.13
C PRO A 6 -22.11 0.23 -2.65
N ALA A 7 -23.17 0.71 -3.30
CA ALA A 7 -23.20 0.77 -4.75
C ALA A 7 -21.99 1.59 -5.19
N LEU A 8 -21.14 0.98 -6.01
CA LEU A 8 -20.17 1.72 -6.80
C LEU A 8 -20.96 2.75 -7.60
N ASP A 9 -20.74 4.02 -7.35
CA ASP A 9 -21.41 5.10 -8.05
C ASP A 9 -20.38 6.01 -8.75
N GLY A 10 -20.80 6.60 -9.86
CA GLY A 10 -20.00 7.54 -10.65
C GLY A 10 -18.67 6.98 -11.17
N PRO A 11 -17.53 7.66 -10.92
CA PRO A 11 -16.26 7.40 -11.59
C PRO A 11 -15.69 5.98 -11.36
N ALA A 12 -16.05 5.32 -10.25
CA ALA A 12 -15.59 3.96 -9.98
C ALA A 12 -16.25 2.91 -10.91
N VAL A 13 -17.52 3.14 -11.32
CA VAL A 13 -18.20 2.28 -12.31
C VAL A 13 -17.56 2.43 -13.69
N ALA A 14 -17.23 3.67 -14.06
CA ALA A 14 -16.54 3.96 -15.32
C ALA A 14 -15.13 3.34 -15.37
N ALA A 15 -14.41 3.30 -14.25
CA ALA A 15 -13.15 2.57 -14.13
C ALA A 15 -13.34 1.06 -14.30
N ARG A 16 -14.32 0.47 -13.62
CA ARG A 16 -14.65 -0.97 -13.72
C ARG A 16 -15.01 -1.39 -15.16
N ALA A 17 -15.69 -0.54 -15.91
CA ALA A 17 -16.04 -0.80 -17.31
C ALA A 17 -14.82 -0.87 -18.24
N GLN A 18 -13.72 -0.19 -17.89
CA GLN A 18 -12.47 -0.19 -18.65
C GLN A 18 -11.58 -1.41 -18.33
N LEU A 19 -11.86 -2.14 -17.25
CA LEU A 19 -11.06 -3.28 -16.82
C LEU A 19 -11.52 -4.60 -17.48
N PRO A 20 -10.57 -5.53 -17.76
CA PRO A 20 -10.86 -6.91 -18.13
C PRO A 20 -11.79 -7.59 -17.12
N GLU A 21 -12.59 -8.55 -17.55
CA GLU A 21 -13.54 -9.25 -16.66
C GLU A 21 -12.87 -9.94 -15.47
N ASP A 22 -11.69 -10.52 -15.68
CA ASP A 22 -10.87 -11.15 -14.65
C ASP A 22 -10.50 -10.18 -13.51
N ASP A 23 -10.29 -8.91 -13.86
CA ASP A 23 -9.83 -7.87 -12.95
C ASP A 23 -10.97 -7.24 -12.14
N ARG A 24 -12.21 -7.36 -12.62
CA ARG A 24 -13.37 -6.66 -12.04
C ARG A 24 -13.65 -7.11 -10.62
N ALA A 25 -13.48 -8.40 -10.31
CA ALA A 25 -13.73 -8.93 -8.97
C ALA A 25 -12.71 -8.38 -7.94
N ASP A 26 -11.44 -8.29 -8.32
CA ASP A 26 -10.40 -7.71 -7.48
C ASP A 26 -10.57 -6.19 -7.34
N PHE A 27 -10.98 -5.51 -8.43
CA PHE A 27 -11.33 -4.09 -8.38
C PHE A 27 -12.49 -3.82 -7.42
N ASP A 28 -13.56 -4.62 -7.49
CA ASP A 28 -14.74 -4.50 -6.63
C ASP A 28 -14.34 -4.70 -5.15
N ARG A 29 -13.41 -5.63 -4.86
CA ARG A 29 -12.85 -5.84 -3.51
C ARG A 29 -12.09 -4.60 -3.01
N LEU A 30 -11.21 -4.04 -3.85
CA LEU A 30 -10.44 -2.84 -3.51
C LEU A 30 -11.35 -1.63 -3.28
N ALA A 31 -12.29 -1.40 -4.20
CA ALA A 31 -13.21 -0.28 -4.10
C ALA A 31 -14.12 -0.40 -2.87
N HIS A 32 -14.59 -1.60 -2.55
CA HIS A 32 -15.32 -1.85 -1.31
C HIS A 32 -14.48 -1.53 -0.08
N ALA A 33 -13.21 -1.97 -0.02
CA ALA A 33 -12.32 -1.66 1.09
C ALA A 33 -12.08 -0.15 1.26
N VAL A 34 -11.97 0.58 0.16
CA VAL A 34 -11.79 2.05 0.16
C VAL A 34 -13.06 2.78 0.61
N LEU A 35 -14.23 2.36 0.14
CA LEU A 35 -15.51 3.04 0.38
C LEU A 35 -16.18 2.64 1.70
N SER A 36 -15.96 1.42 2.20
CA SER A 36 -16.54 0.92 3.45
C SER A 36 -15.71 1.26 4.69
N ALA A 37 -14.60 1.99 4.55
CA ALA A 37 -13.77 2.39 5.68
C ALA A 37 -14.56 3.26 6.68
N PRO A 38 -14.75 2.80 7.94
CA PRO A 38 -15.54 3.53 8.92
C PRO A 38 -14.77 4.76 9.43
N GLY A 39 -15.32 5.95 9.19
CA GLY A 39 -14.92 7.19 9.86
C GLY A 39 -16.02 7.61 10.81
N ALA A 40 -15.69 7.87 12.10
CA ALA A 40 -16.68 8.08 13.16
C ALA A 40 -17.70 9.21 12.89
N THR A 41 -17.36 10.21 12.08
CA THR A 41 -18.26 11.33 11.73
C THR A 41 -17.99 11.98 10.36
N ARG A 42 -16.90 11.61 9.68
CA ARG A 42 -16.47 12.20 8.39
C ARG A 42 -15.76 11.12 7.59
N GLN A 43 -16.02 11.05 6.28
CA GLN A 43 -15.32 10.10 5.39
C GLN A 43 -13.81 10.12 5.67
N PRO A 44 -13.19 8.96 5.89
CA PRO A 44 -11.78 8.88 6.24
C PRO A 44 -10.90 9.43 5.12
N ALA A 45 -9.75 9.97 5.51
CA ALA A 45 -8.74 10.45 4.57
C ALA A 45 -8.22 9.28 3.72
N LEU A 46 -8.12 9.49 2.40
CA LEU A 46 -7.72 8.46 1.45
C LEU A 46 -6.34 7.88 1.81
N GLY A 47 -5.41 8.69 2.29
CA GLY A 47 -4.09 8.22 2.72
C GLY A 47 -4.12 7.24 3.90
N ALA A 48 -5.06 7.40 4.84
CA ALA A 48 -5.21 6.49 5.97
C ALA A 48 -5.77 5.13 5.52
N VAL A 49 -6.74 5.15 4.60
CA VAL A 49 -7.33 3.93 4.03
C VAL A 49 -6.31 3.19 3.17
N LEU A 50 -5.59 3.90 2.30
CA LEU A 50 -4.56 3.30 1.43
C LEU A 50 -3.42 2.67 2.21
N ARG A 51 -3.07 3.18 3.40
CA ARG A 51 -2.06 2.55 4.27
C ARG A 51 -2.46 1.13 4.72
N SER A 52 -3.76 0.83 4.79
CA SER A 52 -4.25 -0.51 5.11
C SER A 52 -4.27 -1.46 3.90
N GLN A 53 -4.31 -0.91 2.68
CA GLN A 53 -4.42 -1.67 1.44
C GLN A 53 -3.07 -1.85 0.72
N LEU A 54 -2.15 -0.91 0.90
CA LEU A 54 -0.85 -0.88 0.24
C LEU A 54 0.28 -0.94 1.27
N PRO A 55 1.36 -1.69 1.00
CA PRO A 55 2.44 -1.87 1.96
C PRO A 55 3.24 -0.57 2.17
N GLY A 56 3.54 -0.29 3.44
CA GLY A 56 4.45 0.79 3.85
C GLY A 56 4.01 2.17 3.35
N THR A 57 4.84 2.78 2.49
CA THR A 57 4.62 4.12 1.93
C THR A 57 4.04 4.09 0.51
N ALA A 58 3.74 2.92 -0.05
CA ALA A 58 3.28 2.80 -1.44
C ALA A 58 2.01 3.63 -1.72
N GLY A 59 1.04 3.63 -0.79
CA GLY A 59 -0.16 4.47 -0.93
C GLY A 59 0.12 5.97 -0.92
N VAL A 60 1.07 6.43 -0.10
CA VAL A 60 1.46 7.86 -0.05
C VAL A 60 2.26 8.25 -1.29
N ARG A 61 3.14 7.36 -1.77
CA ARG A 61 3.90 7.58 -3.02
C ARG A 61 2.97 7.66 -4.23
N TRP A 62 1.96 6.79 -4.30
CA TRP A 62 0.94 6.84 -5.34
C TRP A 62 0.16 8.16 -5.29
N LEU A 63 -0.33 8.57 -4.11
CA LEU A 63 -1.01 9.86 -3.93
C LEU A 63 -0.18 11.04 -4.43
N HIS A 64 1.10 11.07 -4.09
CA HIS A 64 2.01 12.12 -4.54
C HIS A 64 2.24 12.07 -6.07
N GLY A 65 2.31 10.87 -6.66
CA GLY A 65 2.44 10.69 -8.11
C GLY A 65 1.21 11.19 -8.88
N GLU A 66 0.02 10.99 -8.33
CA GLU A 66 -1.25 11.46 -8.92
C GLU A 66 -1.58 12.92 -8.54
N GLY A 67 -0.71 13.61 -7.79
CA GLY A 67 -0.95 14.99 -7.34
C GLY A 67 -2.12 15.13 -6.34
N LEU A 68 -2.50 14.05 -5.67
CA LEU A 68 -3.61 14.02 -4.74
C LEU A 68 -3.16 14.32 -3.31
N SER A 69 -3.93 15.17 -2.61
CA SER A 69 -3.72 15.37 -1.18
C SER A 69 -3.99 14.07 -0.40
N PRO A 70 -3.17 13.69 0.59
CA PRO A 70 -3.43 12.53 1.43
C PRO A 70 -4.72 12.68 2.26
N MET A 71 -5.22 13.90 2.40
CA MET A 71 -6.49 14.25 3.05
C MET A 71 -7.69 14.23 2.09
N SER A 72 -7.46 13.99 0.79
CA SER A 72 -8.52 13.82 -0.20
C SER A 72 -9.42 12.65 0.17
N ARG A 73 -10.65 12.68 -0.35
CA ARG A 73 -11.64 11.62 -0.14
C ARG A 73 -11.69 10.72 -1.37
N ALA A 74 -12.19 9.50 -1.18
CA ALA A 74 -12.43 8.58 -2.30
C ALA A 74 -13.38 9.17 -3.36
N SER A 75 -14.30 10.07 -2.97
CA SER A 75 -15.19 10.78 -3.89
C SER A 75 -14.48 11.79 -4.80
N ALA A 76 -13.24 12.19 -4.50
CA ALA A 76 -12.44 13.07 -5.35
C ALA A 76 -11.68 12.30 -6.45
N LEU A 77 -11.75 10.97 -6.45
CA LEU A 77 -11.09 10.14 -7.44
C LEU A 77 -11.89 10.12 -8.75
N THR A 78 -11.20 10.41 -9.85
CA THR A 78 -11.73 10.24 -11.20
C THR A 78 -11.62 8.77 -11.62
N ALA A 79 -12.23 8.41 -12.75
CA ALA A 79 -12.14 7.06 -13.29
C ALA A 79 -10.67 6.65 -13.56
N GLU A 80 -9.85 7.57 -14.06
CA GLU A 80 -8.43 7.34 -14.33
C GLU A 80 -7.66 7.06 -13.03
N HIS A 81 -7.90 7.83 -11.96
CA HIS A 81 -7.27 7.56 -10.67
C HIS A 81 -7.65 6.20 -10.11
N TRP A 82 -8.89 5.74 -10.31
CA TRP A 82 -9.31 4.40 -9.89
C TRP A 82 -8.59 3.28 -10.65
N VAL A 83 -8.39 3.42 -11.97
CA VAL A 83 -7.63 2.45 -12.78
C VAL A 83 -6.14 2.45 -12.41
N SER A 84 -5.54 3.64 -12.24
CA SER A 84 -4.16 3.80 -11.78
C SER A 84 -3.95 3.15 -10.40
N LEU A 85 -4.86 3.40 -9.46
CA LEU A 85 -4.82 2.82 -8.12
C LEU A 85 -4.91 1.29 -8.16
N PHE A 86 -5.85 0.76 -8.94
CA PHE A 86 -6.02 -0.69 -9.08
C PHE A 86 -4.77 -1.36 -9.66
N THR A 87 -4.16 -0.74 -10.68
CA THR A 87 -2.91 -1.25 -11.29
C THR A 87 -1.77 -1.26 -10.27
N ALA A 88 -1.60 -0.19 -9.49
CA ALA A 88 -0.59 -0.12 -8.44
C ALA A 88 -0.83 -1.17 -7.34
N TRP A 89 -2.07 -1.31 -6.89
CA TRP A 89 -2.46 -2.31 -5.89
C TRP A 89 -2.23 -3.74 -6.38
N ARG A 90 -2.61 -4.04 -7.63
CA ARG A 90 -2.43 -5.35 -8.23
C ARG A 90 -0.96 -5.72 -8.39
N ALA A 91 -0.13 -4.77 -8.80
CA ALA A 91 1.31 -4.97 -8.87
C ALA A 91 1.91 -5.36 -7.49
N HIS A 92 1.35 -4.85 -6.39
CA HIS A 92 1.76 -5.19 -5.04
C HIS A 92 1.18 -6.52 -4.51
N GLU A 93 -0.04 -6.89 -4.91
CA GLU A 93 -0.62 -8.21 -4.58
C GLU A 93 0.03 -9.36 -5.37
N GLN A 94 0.42 -9.12 -6.62
CA GLN A 94 1.12 -10.10 -7.47
C GLN A 94 2.62 -10.17 -7.20
N ALA A 95 3.22 -9.11 -6.65
CA ALA A 95 4.60 -9.18 -6.21
C ALA A 95 4.70 -10.30 -5.14
N PRO A 96 5.56 -11.32 -5.34
CA PRO A 96 5.76 -12.34 -4.32
C PRO A 96 6.11 -11.60 -3.04
N ARG A 97 5.26 -11.77 -2.02
CA ARG A 97 5.36 -11.06 -0.73
C ARG A 97 6.77 -11.24 -0.20
N SER A 98 7.64 -10.31 -0.57
CA SER A 98 8.91 -10.11 0.09
C SER A 98 8.56 -9.44 1.39
N ALA A 99 7.97 -10.23 2.30
CA ALA A 99 8.02 -10.02 3.73
C ALA A 99 9.48 -10.19 4.17
N GLY A 100 10.36 -9.38 3.58
CA GLY A 100 11.75 -9.22 3.93
C GLY A 100 11.88 -7.84 4.52
N ARG A 101 11.46 -7.73 5.79
CA ARG A 101 12.07 -6.86 6.81
C ARG A 101 12.70 -5.57 6.25
N SER A 102 11.98 -4.44 6.39
CA SER A 102 12.64 -3.13 6.49
C SER A 102 13.41 -3.07 7.81
N GLY A 103 14.53 -3.79 7.85
CA GLY A 103 15.37 -4.03 9.02
C GLY A 103 16.67 -4.63 8.51
N GLY A 104 17.46 -3.80 7.85
CA GLY A 104 18.69 -4.21 7.20
C GLY A 104 19.42 -2.98 6.69
N HIS A 105 20.11 -2.31 7.61
CA HIS A 105 21.31 -1.54 7.28
C HIS A 105 22.12 -2.36 6.26
N GLY A 106 22.35 -1.79 5.08
CA GLY A 106 22.86 -2.53 3.92
C GLY A 106 24.16 -3.30 4.22
N PRO A 107 24.41 -4.44 3.56
CA PRO A 107 25.71 -5.08 3.62
C PRO A 107 26.69 -4.27 2.76
N ARG A 108 27.40 -3.35 3.40
CA ARG A 108 28.74 -2.89 3.01
C ARG A 108 29.57 -2.97 4.31
N ALA A 109 30.71 -3.63 4.38
CA ALA A 109 31.72 -3.87 3.37
C ALA A 109 32.28 -5.30 3.45
N ASP A 110 32.63 -5.81 2.26
CA ASP A 110 33.73 -6.75 2.09
C ASP A 110 34.98 -6.15 2.76
N SER A 111 35.30 -6.62 3.96
CA SER A 111 36.57 -6.33 4.62
C SER A 111 37.33 -7.63 4.71
N ARG A 112 37.95 -7.95 3.58
CA ARG A 112 39.05 -8.88 3.43
C ARG A 112 40.26 -8.37 4.23
N HIS A 113 40.29 -8.62 5.55
CA HIS A 113 41.52 -8.60 6.33
C HIS A 113 41.59 -9.84 7.21
N GLY A 114 42.48 -10.75 6.81
CA GLY A 114 42.97 -11.82 7.67
C GLY A 114 43.93 -11.28 8.75
N HIS A 115 44.16 -12.15 9.74
CA HIS A 115 44.97 -11.99 10.96
C HIS A 115 44.38 -11.04 12.03
N ALA A 116 44.29 -11.43 13.31
CA ALA A 116 45.15 -12.34 14.07
C ALA A 116 44.39 -13.25 15.05
N PRO A 117 44.91 -14.46 15.34
CA PRO A 117 44.47 -15.27 16.47
C PRO A 117 45.19 -14.83 17.75
N GLY A 118 44.44 -14.52 18.79
CA GLY A 118 44.97 -14.38 20.15
C GLY A 118 44.52 -13.11 20.88
N ALA A 119 43.58 -13.25 21.81
CA ALA A 119 43.71 -12.77 23.19
C ALA A 119 42.37 -12.97 23.92
N GLN A 120 42.47 -13.70 25.03
CA GLN A 120 41.40 -14.05 25.96
C GLN A 120 41.03 -12.86 26.86
N ALA A 121 39.75 -12.79 27.29
CA ALA A 121 39.19 -12.21 28.54
C ALA A 121 39.50 -10.70 28.85
N ALA A 122 38.70 -9.88 29.55
CA ALA A 122 37.66 -10.03 30.57
C ALA A 122 36.82 -8.71 30.64
N PRO A 123 35.70 -8.63 31.40
CA PRO A 123 34.76 -7.50 31.39
C PRO A 123 35.19 -6.34 32.30
N ARG A 124 34.59 -5.16 32.13
CA ARG A 124 34.56 -4.10 33.16
C ARG A 124 33.39 -3.14 32.93
N TRP A 125 32.60 -2.93 33.98
CA TRP A 125 31.54 -1.93 34.08
C TRP A 125 32.11 -0.52 34.21
N PHE A 126 31.34 0.48 33.77
CA PHE A 126 31.24 1.80 34.41
C PHE A 126 29.81 2.32 34.24
#